data_AF-A0AAU5QPS0-F1
#
_entry.id   AF-A0AAU5QPS0-F1
#
_cell.length_a   1.000
_cell.length_b   1.000
_cell.length_c   1.000
_cell.angle_alpha   90.00
_cell.angle_beta   90.00
_cell.angle_gamma   90.00
#
_symmetry.space_group_name_H-M   'P 1'
#
loop_
_entity.id
_entity.type
_entity.pdbx_description
1 polymer ?
#
loop_
_entity_poly.entity_id
_entity_poly.type
_entity_poly.pdbx_seq_one_letter_code
_entity_poly.pdbx_strand_id
1 'polypeptide(L)'
;MFLDKGEFGERMGRPLGALKGRTEQANEFALWLRRVTSGIRVRSLEEDFPYGKSSWSSFRDGSRLPPQELVEEVAARYLPEPVMRSRQLREGLRLLSAAQQAVKALDGVANLPVAAPGPNRADAVAAALLRLDDARLRQIEAMQKLAASEKRREQLEDMVSALQERCTLLESERDLARKEVQAELQHELQLSLEYRRQADEKLDQARRAEEKAYSLRLAAEKQVAVERMALRHIDPNTFGNDAKARSSNLSPVKELNLPPLEQIHRLLEAAQQQLDAQDQELDDLGLQIGLDAESNYGEVTLTRIVQTDTLERGPAGAVHDTAADHGLDNTGKALTRQDAAVPISSAHGWDALAESRTGTHRDNLPSQTGELLSGLEGVKTPTALSDALSLLLQREGRQPLGKLTPTAFPGHLKDDLVYMTVMRWIDDDVLPDTWNHLESLVRVMGATDHEVSAFERAYARILAGYPSELGMSRDLADLSPRPFRSRLVRGRYQLLSHSRTWFYALAGPSAIALVTTGFTAGLQNSSTVSPWRLLGYGTLVVLICVFAMLLSVGMAMPTPPKRTQGTRAADFGLRLCLLAFPAGLAVPWAISSDVLGRWLADLTGML
;
A
#
# COMPACT_ATOMS: atom_id res chain seq x y z
N MET A 1 0.51 42.88 -11.55
CA MET A 1 1.84 43.11 -10.95
C MET A 1 2.07 41.96 -9.98
N PHE A 2 2.59 40.85 -10.51
CA PHE A 2 2.73 39.57 -9.80
C PHE A 2 4.14 39.49 -9.24
N LEU A 3 4.25 39.38 -7.91
CA LEU A 3 5.53 39.22 -7.24
C LEU A 3 5.98 37.75 -7.33
N ASP A 4 7.14 37.63 -7.94
CA ASP A 4 8.06 36.51 -8.04
C ASP A 4 8.23 35.80 -6.67
N LYS A 5 7.85 34.51 -6.59
CA LYS A 5 8.03 33.68 -5.40
C LYS A 5 9.33 32.89 -5.54
N GLY A 6 10.43 33.56 -5.19
CA GLY A 6 11.74 32.93 -5.07
C GLY A 6 11.78 31.80 -4.05
N GLU A 7 12.50 30.75 -4.40
CA GLU A 7 12.84 29.58 -3.59
C GLU A 7 13.38 29.98 -2.21
N PHE A 8 12.58 29.72 -1.17
CA PHE A 8 13.03 29.83 0.22
C PHE A 8 13.70 28.52 0.64
N GLY A 9 14.94 28.32 0.21
CA GLY A 9 15.81 27.30 0.80
C GLY A 9 15.85 27.42 2.33
N GLU A 10 15.69 26.28 3.01
CA GLU A 10 15.73 26.09 4.46
C GLU A 10 17.12 26.39 5.03
N ARG A 11 17.47 27.67 5.09
CA ARG A 11 18.45 28.15 6.07
C ARG A 11 17.73 28.22 7.41
N MET A 12 17.78 27.13 8.18
CA MET A 12 17.32 27.13 9.56
C MET A 12 17.95 28.32 10.27
N GLY A 13 17.12 29.30 10.64
CA GLY A 13 17.56 30.49 11.34
C GLY A 13 18.25 30.09 12.65
N ARG A 14 19.25 30.89 13.05
CA ARG A 14 19.95 30.74 14.34
C ARG A 14 18.94 30.48 15.47
N PRO A 15 19.17 29.48 16.35
CA PRO A 15 18.24 29.19 17.44
C PRO A 15 17.95 30.45 18.25
N LEU A 16 16.67 30.68 18.52
CA LEU A 16 16.20 31.86 19.27
C LEU A 16 16.87 31.86 20.65
N GLY A 17 17.39 33.01 21.08
CA GLY A 17 18.11 33.15 22.34
C GLY A 17 17.23 32.86 23.58
N ALA A 18 17.87 32.79 24.75
CA ALA A 18 17.17 32.68 26.03
C ALA A 18 16.19 33.85 26.23
N LEU A 19 15.10 33.59 26.98
CA LEU A 19 14.09 34.60 27.30
C LEU A 19 14.70 35.67 28.23
N LYS A 20 14.40 36.94 27.96
CA LYS A 20 14.96 38.14 28.63
C LYS A 20 13.89 39.06 29.20
N GLY A 21 12.68 38.54 29.45
CA GLY A 21 11.61 39.31 30.07
C GLY A 21 11.93 39.67 31.51
N ARG A 22 11.53 40.89 31.92
CA ARG A 22 11.71 41.41 33.29
C ARG A 22 10.84 40.68 34.32
N THR A 23 9.75 40.06 33.88
CA THR A 23 8.80 39.32 34.70
C THR A 23 8.54 37.95 34.07
N GLU A 24 8.13 36.97 34.88
CA GLU A 24 7.79 35.63 34.37
C GLU A 24 6.62 35.69 33.37
N GLN A 25 5.64 36.57 33.63
CA GLN A 25 4.49 36.78 32.75
C GLN A 25 4.90 37.32 31.37
N ALA A 26 5.93 38.18 31.31
CA ALA A 26 6.48 38.64 30.04
C ALA A 26 7.18 37.51 29.26
N ASN A 27 7.85 36.59 29.96
CA ASN A 27 8.46 35.41 29.36
C ASN A 27 7.41 34.41 28.83
N GLU A 28 6.31 34.22 29.55
CA GLU A 28 5.18 33.40 29.09
C GLU A 28 4.53 33.96 27.81
N PHE A 29 4.29 35.27 27.78
CA PHE A 29 3.79 35.94 26.58
C PHE A 29 4.76 35.79 25.38
N ALA A 30 6.07 35.94 25.62
CA ALA A 30 7.09 35.76 24.59
C ALA A 30 7.13 34.34 24.02
N LEU A 31 6.96 33.31 24.88
CA LEU A 31 6.84 31.91 24.44
C LEU A 31 5.60 31.68 23.59
N TRP A 32 4.46 32.26 23.96
CA TRP A 32 3.24 32.22 23.16
C TRP A 32 3.48 32.86 21.79
N LEU A 33 4.09 34.04 21.73
CA LEU A 33 4.39 34.73 20.48
C LEU A 33 5.35 33.93 19.60
N ARG A 34 6.37 33.28 20.18
CA ARG A 34 7.29 32.37 19.46
C ARG A 34 6.57 31.16 18.86
N ARG A 35 5.54 30.64 19.54
CA ARG A 35 4.73 29.51 19.07
C ARG A 35 3.86 29.90 17.88
N VAL A 36 3.17 31.03 17.97
CA VAL A 36 2.32 31.56 16.90
C VAL A 36 3.16 31.94 15.68
N THR A 37 4.37 32.45 15.89
CA THR A 37 5.32 32.82 14.81
C THR A 37 6.37 31.74 14.53
N SER A 38 6.06 30.49 14.83
CA SER A 38 6.98 29.37 14.58
C SER A 38 7.21 29.19 13.07
N GLY A 39 8.47 28.95 12.67
CA GLY A 39 8.88 28.86 11.26
C GLY A 39 9.05 30.20 10.54
N ILE A 40 8.59 31.33 11.11
CA ILE A 40 8.67 32.64 10.45
C ILE A 40 9.94 33.39 10.89
N ARG A 41 10.70 33.88 9.90
CA ARG A 41 11.92 34.66 10.11
C ARG A 41 11.58 36.07 10.55
N VAL A 42 12.44 36.68 11.36
CA VAL A 42 12.26 38.07 11.84
C VAL A 42 12.18 39.08 10.69
N ARG A 43 12.90 38.85 9.58
CA ARG A 43 12.80 39.71 8.38
C ARG A 43 11.41 39.67 7.74
N SER A 44 10.79 38.50 7.66
CA SER A 44 9.43 38.38 7.13
C SER A 44 8.40 39.05 8.03
N LEU A 45 8.60 39.02 9.35
CA LEU A 45 7.76 39.78 10.31
C LEU A 45 7.94 41.30 10.17
N GLU A 46 9.12 41.78 9.79
CA GLU A 46 9.38 43.20 9.52
C GLU A 46 8.77 43.66 8.20
N GLU A 47 8.68 42.78 7.20
CA GLU A 47 7.99 43.05 5.93
C GLU A 47 6.46 43.06 6.10
N ASP A 48 5.92 42.15 6.92
CA ASP A 48 4.48 42.00 7.13
C ASP A 48 3.88 43.04 8.10
N PHE A 49 4.67 43.66 8.99
CA PHE A 49 4.20 44.58 10.03
C PHE A 49 5.13 45.80 10.19
N PRO A 50 4.61 46.99 10.59
CA PRO A 50 5.38 48.24 10.67
C PRO A 50 6.32 48.33 11.90
N TYR A 51 7.03 47.25 12.22
CA TYR A 51 7.97 47.17 13.34
C TYR A 51 9.32 46.65 12.85
N GLY A 52 10.39 47.39 13.17
CA GLY A 52 11.74 47.01 12.78
C GLY A 52 12.22 45.70 13.42
N LYS A 53 13.23 45.08 12.82
CA LYS A 53 13.84 43.81 13.26
C LYS A 53 14.20 43.75 14.76
N SER A 54 14.72 44.84 15.31
CA SER A 54 15.09 44.93 16.73
C SER A 54 13.87 44.80 17.64
N SER A 55 12.77 45.48 17.33
CA SER A 55 11.52 45.39 18.08
C SER A 55 10.97 43.97 18.08
N TRP A 56 10.96 43.29 16.93
CA TRP A 56 10.53 41.89 16.85
C TRP A 56 11.39 40.94 17.66
N SER A 57 12.71 41.14 17.67
CA SER A 57 13.59 40.36 18.54
C SER A 57 13.28 40.63 20.02
N SER A 58 13.03 41.89 20.40
CA SER A 58 12.68 42.26 21.76
C SER A 58 11.33 41.71 22.22
N PHE A 59 10.34 41.66 21.32
CA PHE A 59 9.03 41.07 21.58
C PHE A 59 9.11 39.55 21.75
N ARG A 60 9.83 38.86 20.85
CA ARG A 60 10.02 37.40 20.93
C ARG A 60 10.88 36.97 22.11
N ASP A 61 11.76 37.83 22.61
CA ASP A 61 12.57 37.55 23.80
C ASP A 61 11.89 38.00 25.10
N GLY A 62 10.73 38.67 25.03
CA GLY A 62 9.99 39.15 26.21
C GLY A 62 10.56 40.39 26.87
N SER A 63 11.68 40.92 26.37
CA SER A 63 12.33 42.14 26.89
C SER A 63 11.47 43.40 26.72
N ARG A 64 10.60 43.42 25.71
CA ARG A 64 9.61 44.48 25.46
C ARG A 64 8.26 43.83 25.18
N LEU A 65 7.18 44.44 25.66
CA LEU A 65 5.82 43.99 25.35
C LEU A 65 5.30 44.72 24.09
N PRO A 66 4.69 44.00 23.12
CA PRO A 66 4.06 44.62 21.96
C PRO A 66 2.73 45.28 22.34
N PRO A 67 2.23 46.23 21.51
CA PRO A 67 0.88 46.74 21.67
C PRO A 67 -0.17 45.67 21.34
N GLN A 68 -1.37 45.81 21.90
CA GLN A 68 -2.47 44.86 21.71
C GLN A 68 -2.85 44.69 20.24
N GLU A 69 -2.92 45.78 19.48
CA GLU A 69 -3.27 45.79 18.05
C GLU A 69 -2.36 44.85 17.25
N LEU A 70 -1.05 44.87 17.52
CA LEU A 70 -0.09 43.99 16.85
C LEU A 70 -0.37 42.51 17.13
N VAL A 71 -0.81 42.16 18.34
CA VAL A 71 -1.13 40.77 18.70
C VAL A 71 -2.34 40.27 17.91
N GLU A 72 -3.33 41.14 17.73
CA GLU A 72 -4.53 40.86 16.93
C GLU A 72 -4.18 40.65 15.45
N GLU A 73 -3.37 41.54 14.88
CA GLU A 73 -2.93 41.45 13.48
C GLU A 73 -2.09 40.19 13.21
N VAL A 74 -1.14 39.86 14.11
CA VAL A 74 -0.29 38.66 14.01
C VAL A 74 -1.13 37.38 14.09
N ALA A 75 -2.08 37.31 15.02
CA ALA A 75 -2.97 36.17 15.14
C ALA A 75 -3.87 36.04 13.89
N ALA A 76 -4.35 37.15 13.34
CA ALA A 76 -5.17 37.16 12.13
C ALA A 76 -4.39 36.66 10.90
N ARG A 77 -3.12 37.07 10.75
CA ARG A 77 -2.25 36.74 9.62
C ARG A 77 -1.78 35.29 9.62
N TYR A 78 -1.29 34.78 10.76
CA TYR A 78 -0.56 33.50 10.79
C TYR A 78 -1.35 32.31 11.33
N LEU A 79 -2.54 32.52 11.90
CA LEU A 79 -3.43 31.42 12.27
C LEU A 79 -4.52 31.23 11.21
N PRO A 80 -4.43 30.18 10.35
CA PRO A 80 -5.35 29.99 9.24
C PRO A 80 -6.78 29.64 9.70
N GLU A 81 -6.91 28.84 10.76
CA GLU A 81 -8.20 28.33 11.23
C GLU A 81 -8.92 29.33 12.16
N PRO A 82 -10.18 29.71 11.86
CA PRO A 82 -10.87 30.79 12.59
C PRO A 82 -11.19 30.44 14.04
N VAL A 83 -11.52 29.17 14.33
CA VAL A 83 -11.82 28.71 15.70
C VAL A 83 -10.55 28.75 16.55
N MET A 84 -9.44 28.20 16.04
CA MET A 84 -8.13 28.26 16.70
C MET A 84 -7.64 29.70 16.88
N ARG A 85 -7.83 30.56 15.88
CA ARG A 85 -7.48 31.99 15.94
C ARG A 85 -8.18 32.68 17.11
N SER A 86 -9.50 32.52 17.27
CA SER A 86 -10.25 33.15 18.35
C SER A 86 -9.77 32.70 19.75
N ARG A 87 -9.45 31.41 19.91
CA ARG A 87 -8.94 30.84 21.16
C ARG A 87 -7.53 31.33 21.48
N GLN A 88 -6.62 31.28 20.49
CA GLN A 88 -5.24 31.72 20.67
C GLN A 88 -5.14 33.22 20.88
N LEU A 89 -5.97 34.02 20.20
CA LEU A 89 -6.02 35.46 20.39
C LEU A 89 -6.44 35.81 21.82
N ARG A 90 -7.52 35.19 22.33
CA ARG A 90 -7.98 35.40 23.71
C ARG A 90 -6.87 35.08 24.72
N GLU A 91 -6.15 33.99 24.49
CA GLU A 91 -5.03 33.60 25.35
C GLU A 91 -3.85 34.59 25.26
N GLY A 92 -3.49 35.02 24.05
CA GLY A 92 -2.45 36.03 23.84
C GLY A 92 -2.75 37.35 24.54
N LEU A 93 -4.00 37.84 24.45
CA LEU A 93 -4.45 39.06 25.13
C LEU A 93 -4.47 38.91 26.66
N ARG A 94 -4.87 37.73 27.17
CA ARG A 94 -4.82 37.42 28.60
C ARG A 94 -3.38 37.44 29.12
N LEU A 95 -2.44 36.83 28.41
CA LEU A 95 -1.02 36.83 28.76
C LEU A 95 -0.41 38.24 28.66
N LEU A 96 -0.78 39.01 27.63
CA LEU A 96 -0.29 40.39 27.45
C LEU A 96 -0.74 41.29 28.62
N SER A 97 -2.01 41.24 29.00
CA SER A 97 -2.54 42.03 30.12
C SER A 97 -1.91 41.63 31.46
N ALA A 98 -1.72 40.34 31.71
CA ALA A 98 -0.99 39.85 32.90
C ALA A 98 0.46 40.36 32.93
N ALA A 99 1.17 40.32 31.80
CA ALA A 99 2.52 40.83 31.68
C ALA A 99 2.60 42.34 31.94
N GLN A 100 1.66 43.13 31.39
CA GLN A 100 1.57 44.56 31.63
C GLN A 100 1.30 44.91 33.11
N GLN A 101 0.41 44.15 33.77
CA GLN A 101 0.14 44.33 35.20
C GLN A 101 1.37 44.01 36.05
N ALA A 102 2.09 42.93 35.74
CA ALA A 102 3.31 42.55 36.45
C ALA A 102 4.42 43.60 36.30
N VAL A 103 4.59 44.17 35.11
CA VAL A 103 5.56 45.26 34.87
C VAL A 103 5.18 46.52 35.67
N LYS A 104 3.90 46.91 35.67
CA LYS A 104 3.42 48.04 36.49
C LYS A 104 3.64 47.84 37.99
N ALA A 105 3.43 46.61 38.48
CA ALA A 105 3.68 46.28 39.88
C ALA A 105 5.17 46.39 40.23
N LEU A 106 6.05 45.93 39.34
CA LEU A 106 7.50 46.03 39.53
C LEU A 106 7.98 47.49 39.58
N ASP A 107 7.50 48.33 38.65
CA ASP A 107 7.84 49.75 38.60
C ASP A 107 7.26 50.55 39.80
N GLY A 108 6.13 50.10 40.35
CA GLY A 108 5.52 50.69 41.55
C GLY A 108 6.32 50.45 42.84
N VAL A 109 6.99 49.29 42.96
CA VAL A 109 7.79 48.95 44.16
C VAL A 109 9.14 49.67 44.17
N ALA A 110 9.71 49.97 43.00
CA ALA A 110 11.02 50.63 42.89
C ALA A 110 11.03 52.11 43.35
N ASN A 111 9.87 52.73 43.56
CA ASN A 111 9.74 54.15 43.93
C ASN A 111 9.48 54.40 45.43
N LEU A 112 9.59 53.38 46.29
CA LEU A 112 9.52 53.55 47.74
C LEU A 112 10.93 53.82 48.31
N PRO A 113 11.16 54.95 49.01
CA PRO A 113 12.46 55.26 49.60
C PRO A 113 12.75 54.32 50.77
N VAL A 114 13.61 53.32 50.54
CA VAL A 114 14.07 52.38 51.57
C VAL A 114 15.15 53.06 52.42
N ALA A 115 14.77 53.54 53.60
CA ALA A 115 15.71 53.89 54.67
C ALA A 115 16.22 52.59 55.31
N ALA A 116 17.51 52.30 55.16
CA ALA A 116 18.15 51.11 55.72
C ALA A 116 18.55 51.32 57.20
N PRO A 117 18.02 50.55 58.16
CA PRO A 117 18.57 50.46 59.52
C PRO A 117 19.71 49.42 59.53
N GLY A 118 20.82 49.75 60.20
CA GLY A 118 21.97 48.86 60.34
C GLY A 118 21.60 47.55 61.08
N PRO A 119 22.13 46.39 60.65
CA PRO A 119 21.72 45.10 61.19
C PRO A 119 22.28 44.86 62.59
N ASN A 120 21.40 44.70 63.57
CA ASN A 120 21.74 44.14 64.89
C ASN A 120 22.18 42.68 64.72
N ARG A 121 23.27 42.25 65.37
CA ARG A 121 23.80 40.87 65.28
C ARG A 121 22.80 39.79 65.70
N ALA A 122 21.86 40.11 66.60
CA ALA A 122 20.77 39.20 66.97
C ALA A 122 19.80 38.93 65.81
N ASP A 123 19.54 39.96 64.99
CA ASP A 123 18.66 39.86 63.81
C ASP A 123 19.33 39.06 62.68
N ALA A 124 20.68 39.08 62.62
CA ALA A 124 21.43 38.29 61.64
C ALA A 124 21.30 36.77 61.87
N VAL A 125 21.27 36.32 63.14
CA VAL A 125 21.07 34.90 63.48
C VAL A 125 19.63 34.47 63.18
N ALA A 126 18.64 35.30 63.55
CA ALA A 126 17.23 35.03 63.22
C ALA A 126 17.00 34.98 61.70
N ALA A 127 17.59 35.90 60.94
CA ALA A 127 17.53 35.90 59.48
C ALA A 127 18.24 34.69 58.86
N ALA A 128 19.34 34.21 59.45
CA ALA A 128 20.01 33.00 59.00
C ALA A 128 19.16 31.74 59.24
N LEU A 129 18.47 31.64 60.38
CA LEU A 129 17.54 30.54 60.68
C LEU A 129 16.34 30.53 59.72
N LEU A 130 15.73 31.69 59.45
CA LEU A 130 14.65 31.80 58.45
C LEU A 130 15.12 31.35 57.05
N ARG A 131 16.33 31.75 56.63
CA ARG A 131 16.90 31.29 55.34
C ARG A 131 17.15 29.78 55.31
N LEU A 132 17.51 29.18 56.45
CA LEU A 132 17.68 27.73 56.55
C LEU A 132 16.35 27.00 56.41
N ASP A 133 15.28 27.51 57.04
CA ASP A 133 13.95 26.94 56.92
C ASP A 133 13.38 27.11 55.51
N ASP A 134 13.57 28.27 54.87
CA ASP A 134 13.23 28.48 53.46
C ASP A 134 13.99 27.52 52.53
N ALA A 135 15.29 27.29 52.80
CA ALA A 135 16.08 26.34 52.02
C ALA A 135 15.58 24.90 52.19
N ARG A 136 15.17 24.51 53.40
CA ARG A 136 14.56 23.19 53.66
C ARG A 136 13.22 23.02 52.97
N LEU A 137 12.36 24.04 52.99
CA LEU A 137 11.07 24.01 52.26
C LEU A 137 11.29 23.84 50.75
N ARG A 138 12.24 24.59 50.16
CA ARG A 138 12.60 24.44 48.74
C ARG A 138 13.17 23.08 48.43
N GLN A 139 13.95 22.48 49.33
CA GLN A 139 14.46 21.11 49.17
C GLN A 139 13.31 20.09 49.15
N ILE A 140 12.34 20.22 50.07
CA ILE A 140 11.16 19.35 50.12
C ILE A 140 10.34 19.49 48.83
N GLU A 141 10.10 20.72 48.37
CA GLU A 141 9.37 20.98 47.13
C GLU A 141 10.10 20.40 45.91
N ALA A 142 11.43 20.53 45.85
CA ALA A 142 12.25 19.93 44.80
C ALA A 142 12.15 18.39 44.81
N MET A 143 12.19 17.75 45.98
CA MET A 143 12.01 16.29 46.11
C MET A 143 10.60 15.84 45.69
N GLN A 144 9.56 16.59 46.03
CA GLN A 144 8.19 16.30 45.59
C GLN A 144 8.04 16.42 44.06
N LYS A 145 8.66 17.44 43.47
CA LYS A 145 8.69 17.62 42.00
C LYS A 145 9.47 16.50 41.31
N LEU A 146 10.57 16.03 41.91
CA LEU A 146 11.34 14.87 41.43
C LEU A 146 10.47 13.62 41.42
N ALA A 147 9.84 13.27 42.55
CA ALA A 147 8.97 12.08 42.66
C ALA A 147 7.77 12.14 41.68
N ALA A 148 7.18 13.33 41.50
CA ALA A 148 6.11 13.52 40.52
C ALA A 148 6.61 13.34 39.08
N SER A 149 7.86 13.72 38.78
CA SER A 149 8.47 13.51 37.46
C SER A 149 8.81 12.04 37.20
N GLU A 150 9.29 11.31 38.21
CA GLU A 150 9.58 9.88 38.13
C GLU A 150 8.31 9.08 37.86
N LYS A 151 7.22 9.38 38.57
CA LYS A 151 5.91 8.76 38.32
C LYS A 151 5.40 9.00 36.89
N ARG A 152 5.64 10.20 36.32
CA ARG A 152 5.28 10.49 34.92
C ARG A 152 6.17 9.71 33.95
N ARG A 153 7.46 9.51 34.27
CA ARG A 153 8.37 8.70 33.46
C ARG A 153 7.88 7.25 33.41
N GLU A 154 7.55 6.66 34.55
CA GLU A 154 7.00 5.29 34.65
C GLU A 154 5.71 5.14 33.83
N GLN A 155 4.77 6.08 33.93
CA GLN A 155 3.53 6.06 33.13
C GLN A 155 3.79 6.14 31.62
N LEU A 156 4.81 6.90 31.20
CA LEU A 156 5.19 6.97 29.79
C LEU A 156 5.87 5.68 29.34
N GLU A 157 6.68 5.04 30.19
CA GLU A 157 7.32 3.75 29.91
C GLU A 157 6.29 2.62 29.78
N ASP A 158 5.28 2.59 30.65
CA ASP A 158 4.16 1.64 30.57
C ASP A 158 3.35 1.85 29.27
N MET A 159 3.06 3.11 28.93
CA MET A 159 2.31 3.42 27.70
C MET A 159 3.12 3.07 26.43
N VAL A 160 4.43 3.32 26.43
CA VAL A 160 5.31 2.94 25.31
C VAL A 160 5.36 1.42 25.17
N SER A 161 5.47 0.68 26.28
CA SER A 161 5.47 -0.79 26.28
C SER A 161 4.15 -1.35 25.73
N ALA A 162 3.00 -0.82 26.17
CA ALA A 162 1.68 -1.20 25.67
C ALA A 162 1.48 -0.88 24.18
N LEU A 163 2.00 0.27 23.71
CA LEU A 163 1.97 0.62 22.29
C LEU A 163 2.85 -0.31 21.45
N GLN A 164 4.02 -0.69 21.98
CA GLN A 164 4.94 -1.59 21.31
C GLN A 164 4.36 -3.00 21.18
N GLU A 165 3.74 -3.53 22.24
CA GLU A 165 2.99 -4.80 22.20
C GLU A 165 1.88 -4.76 21.14
N ARG A 166 1.07 -3.69 21.13
CA ARG A 166 0.01 -3.52 20.13
C ARG A 166 0.54 -3.43 18.70
N CYS A 167 1.69 -2.80 18.48
CA CYS A 167 2.35 -2.76 17.18
C CYS A 167 2.77 -4.17 16.73
N THR A 168 3.39 -4.96 17.61
CA THR A 168 3.79 -6.34 17.27
C THR A 168 2.60 -7.23 16.95
N LEU A 169 1.48 -7.06 17.66
CA LEU A 169 0.23 -7.78 17.36
C LEU A 169 -0.30 -7.40 15.97
N LEU A 170 -0.42 -6.11 15.67
CA LEU A 170 -0.90 -5.65 14.35
C LEU A 170 0.03 -6.04 13.20
N GLU A 171 1.34 -6.10 13.43
CA GLU A 171 2.31 -6.60 12.45
C GLU A 171 2.09 -8.09 12.18
N SER A 172 1.87 -8.89 13.23
CA SER A 172 1.57 -10.32 13.08
C SER A 172 0.25 -10.58 12.33
N GLU A 173 -0.80 -9.79 12.60
CA GLU A 173 -2.09 -9.87 11.89
C GLU A 173 -1.95 -9.47 10.42
N ARG A 174 -1.19 -8.41 10.13
CA ARG A 174 -0.89 -7.98 8.75
C ARG A 174 -0.16 -9.08 7.98
N ASP A 175 0.80 -9.73 8.61
CA ASP A 175 1.60 -10.76 7.96
C ASP A 175 0.81 -12.05 7.77
N LEU A 176 -0.13 -12.35 8.68
CA LEU A 176 -1.10 -13.44 8.52
C LEU A 176 -2.05 -13.16 7.34
N ALA A 177 -2.64 -11.96 7.28
CA ALA A 177 -3.51 -11.57 6.17
C ALA A 177 -2.79 -11.60 4.81
N ARG A 178 -1.50 -11.22 4.77
CA ARG A 178 -0.67 -11.34 3.55
C ARG A 178 -0.47 -12.80 3.12
N LYS A 179 -0.24 -13.71 4.06
CA LYS A 179 -0.10 -15.14 3.78
C LYS A 179 -1.40 -15.74 3.26
N GLU A 180 -2.54 -15.36 3.84
CA GLU A 180 -3.86 -15.82 3.39
C GLU A 180 -4.14 -15.34 1.96
N VAL A 181 -3.96 -14.05 1.66
CA VAL A 181 -4.16 -13.51 0.30
C VAL A 181 -3.20 -14.16 -0.71
N GLN A 182 -1.94 -14.43 -0.32
CA GLN A 182 -1.00 -15.14 -1.18
C GLN A 182 -1.43 -16.59 -1.45
N ALA A 183 -1.93 -17.29 -0.44
CA ALA A 183 -2.43 -18.65 -0.58
C ALA A 183 -3.68 -18.71 -1.48
N GLU A 184 -4.61 -17.76 -1.33
CA GLU A 184 -5.78 -17.62 -2.20
C GLU A 184 -5.36 -17.37 -3.66
N LEU A 185 -4.43 -16.43 -3.91
CA LEU A 185 -3.95 -16.13 -5.25
C LEU A 185 -3.22 -17.33 -5.88
N GLN A 186 -2.44 -18.08 -5.11
CA GLN A 186 -1.80 -19.30 -5.58
C GLN A 186 -2.82 -20.38 -5.93
N HIS A 187 -3.88 -20.53 -5.12
CA HIS A 187 -4.96 -21.44 -5.42
C HIS A 187 -5.72 -21.04 -6.70
N GLU A 188 -6.06 -19.75 -6.88
CA GLU A 188 -6.72 -19.27 -8.10
C GLU A 188 -5.84 -19.48 -9.33
N LEU A 189 -4.53 -19.27 -9.21
CA LEU A 189 -3.58 -19.52 -10.28
C LEU A 189 -3.54 -21.01 -10.65
N GLN A 190 -3.48 -21.91 -9.67
CA GLN A 190 -3.54 -23.35 -9.91
C GLN A 190 -4.84 -23.75 -10.63
N LEU A 191 -5.99 -23.26 -10.16
CA LEU A 191 -7.28 -23.49 -10.82
C LEU A 191 -7.28 -22.96 -12.27
N SER A 192 -6.72 -21.77 -12.51
CA SER A 192 -6.66 -21.19 -13.85
C SER A 192 -5.78 -22.02 -14.80
N LEU A 193 -4.70 -22.62 -14.30
CA LEU A 193 -3.84 -23.52 -15.08
C LEU A 193 -4.55 -24.84 -15.40
N GLU A 194 -5.30 -25.39 -14.45
CA GLU A 194 -6.13 -26.57 -14.68
C GLU A 194 -7.23 -26.31 -15.72
N TYR A 195 -7.90 -25.15 -15.65
CA TYR A 195 -8.88 -24.75 -16.65
C TYR A 195 -8.26 -24.56 -18.04
N ARG A 196 -7.05 -23.99 -18.12
CA ARG A 196 -6.34 -23.88 -19.40
C ARG A 196 -6.05 -25.25 -19.98
N ARG A 197 -5.55 -26.19 -19.16
CA ARG A 197 -5.30 -27.57 -19.59
C ARG A 197 -6.58 -28.25 -20.10
N GLN A 198 -7.70 -28.11 -19.39
CA GLN A 198 -8.98 -28.65 -19.84
C GLN A 198 -9.43 -28.03 -21.16
N ALA A 199 -9.25 -26.71 -21.33
CA ALA A 199 -9.60 -26.03 -22.58
C ALA A 199 -8.73 -26.51 -23.76
N ASP A 200 -7.42 -26.71 -23.53
CA ASP A 200 -6.50 -27.26 -24.53
C ASP A 200 -6.89 -28.69 -24.93
N GLU A 201 -7.20 -29.56 -23.95
CA GLU A 201 -7.69 -30.92 -24.20
C GLU A 201 -8.98 -30.93 -25.05
N LYS A 202 -9.90 -29.98 -24.81
CA LYS A 202 -11.14 -29.82 -25.60
C LYS A 202 -10.90 -29.29 -27.00
N LEU A 203 -9.97 -28.35 -27.17
CA LEU A 203 -9.58 -27.86 -28.49
C LEU A 203 -8.96 -28.99 -29.34
N ASP A 204 -8.15 -29.85 -28.73
CA ASP A 204 -7.59 -31.01 -29.43
C ASP A 204 -8.67 -32.04 -29.80
N GLN A 205 -9.70 -32.23 -28.97
CA GLN A 205 -10.87 -33.04 -29.35
C GLN A 205 -11.62 -32.43 -30.54
N ALA A 206 -11.90 -31.13 -30.50
CA ALA A 206 -12.59 -30.43 -31.59
C ALA A 206 -11.82 -30.52 -32.92
N ARG A 207 -10.48 -30.42 -32.88
CA ARG A 207 -9.63 -30.63 -34.07
C ARG A 207 -9.76 -32.03 -34.65
N ARG A 208 -9.76 -33.06 -33.80
CA ARG A 208 -9.96 -34.46 -34.25
C ARG A 208 -11.35 -34.66 -34.86
N ALA A 209 -12.39 -34.09 -34.27
CA ALA A 209 -13.75 -34.12 -34.81
C ALA A 209 -13.83 -33.42 -36.18
N GLU A 210 -13.14 -32.28 -36.34
CA GLU A 210 -13.04 -31.59 -37.62
C GLU A 210 -12.33 -32.43 -38.69
N GLU A 211 -11.21 -33.08 -38.35
CA GLU A 211 -10.49 -34.01 -39.23
C GLU A 211 -11.37 -35.19 -39.65
N LYS A 212 -12.12 -35.78 -38.71
CA LYS A 212 -13.11 -36.83 -38.99
C LYS A 212 -14.18 -36.33 -39.96
N ALA A 213 -14.81 -35.19 -39.68
CA ALA A 213 -15.84 -34.61 -40.53
C ALA A 213 -15.34 -34.30 -41.95
N TYR A 214 -14.10 -33.81 -42.07
CA TYR A 214 -13.46 -33.57 -43.36
C TYR A 214 -13.24 -34.88 -44.15
N SER A 215 -12.80 -35.95 -43.47
CA SER A 215 -12.61 -37.25 -44.10
C SER A 215 -13.94 -37.87 -44.57
N LEU A 216 -15.01 -37.77 -43.77
CA LEU A 216 -16.36 -38.20 -44.13
C LEU A 216 -16.92 -37.40 -45.31
N ARG A 217 -16.73 -36.09 -45.32
CA ARG A 217 -17.11 -35.24 -46.45
C ARG A 217 -16.41 -35.68 -47.73
N LEU A 218 -15.11 -35.94 -47.69
CA LEU A 218 -14.35 -36.40 -48.85
C LEU A 218 -14.85 -37.78 -49.33
N ALA A 219 -15.19 -38.69 -48.41
CA ALA A 219 -15.78 -39.99 -48.75
C ALA A 219 -17.15 -39.85 -49.41
N ALA A 220 -18.02 -39.02 -48.85
CA ALA A 220 -19.34 -38.71 -49.42
C ALA A 220 -19.23 -38.06 -50.81
N GLU A 221 -18.31 -37.11 -50.99
CA GLU A 221 -18.04 -36.48 -52.30
C GLU A 221 -17.59 -37.52 -53.35
N LYS A 222 -16.73 -38.48 -52.95
CA LYS A 222 -16.34 -39.61 -53.83
C LYS A 222 -17.54 -40.48 -54.19
N GLN A 223 -18.39 -40.84 -53.22
CA GLN A 223 -19.58 -41.66 -53.47
C GLN A 223 -20.58 -40.95 -54.38
N VAL A 224 -20.84 -39.66 -54.15
CA VAL A 224 -21.67 -38.83 -55.05
C VAL A 224 -21.07 -38.75 -56.44
N ALA A 225 -19.75 -38.69 -56.59
CA ALA A 225 -19.10 -38.72 -57.90
C ALA A 225 -19.32 -40.06 -58.61
N VAL A 226 -19.20 -41.19 -57.89
CA VAL A 226 -19.49 -42.54 -58.43
C VAL A 226 -20.96 -42.65 -58.86
N GLU A 227 -21.89 -42.24 -58.01
CA GLU A 227 -23.34 -42.24 -58.31
C GLU A 227 -23.68 -41.30 -59.47
N ARG A 228 -23.07 -40.11 -59.54
CA ARG A 228 -23.23 -39.20 -60.69
C ARG A 228 -22.71 -39.80 -61.99
N MET A 229 -21.61 -40.56 -61.97
CA MET A 229 -21.15 -41.28 -63.15
C MET A 229 -22.12 -42.39 -63.55
N ALA A 230 -22.66 -43.14 -62.59
CA ALA A 230 -23.69 -44.15 -62.83
C ALA A 230 -24.97 -43.54 -63.43
N LEU A 231 -25.45 -42.40 -62.89
CA LEU A 231 -26.60 -41.68 -63.42
C LEU A 231 -26.34 -41.09 -64.81
N ARG A 232 -25.14 -40.57 -65.08
CA ARG A 232 -24.76 -40.12 -66.44
C ARG A 232 -24.76 -41.24 -67.47
N HIS A 233 -24.54 -42.49 -67.06
CA HIS A 233 -24.69 -43.64 -67.96
C HIS A 233 -26.15 -44.00 -68.23
N ILE A 234 -27.10 -43.56 -67.40
CA ILE A 234 -28.52 -43.89 -67.52
C ILE A 234 -29.30 -42.82 -68.30
N ASP A 235 -28.81 -41.56 -68.37
CA ASP A 235 -29.58 -40.48 -69.02
C ASP A 235 -28.70 -39.45 -69.78
N PRO A 236 -28.52 -39.59 -71.12
CA PRO A 236 -27.74 -38.64 -71.92
C PRO A 236 -28.55 -37.49 -72.54
N ASN A 237 -29.84 -37.31 -72.23
CA ASN A 237 -30.66 -36.28 -72.92
C ASN A 237 -31.65 -35.58 -71.99
N THR A 238 -31.20 -34.66 -71.12
CA THR A 238 -32.05 -33.54 -70.65
C THR A 238 -31.19 -32.35 -70.18
N PHE A 239 -31.41 -31.19 -70.82
CA PHE A 239 -31.22 -29.77 -70.42
C PHE A 239 -30.70 -29.46 -69.00
N GLY A 240 -29.89 -28.44 -68.73
CA GLY A 240 -29.91 -27.07 -69.24
C GLY A 240 -30.39 -26.09 -68.16
N ASN A 241 -29.51 -25.17 -67.75
CA ASN A 241 -29.71 -23.90 -67.01
C ASN A 241 -29.86 -23.82 -65.46
N ASP A 242 -29.10 -22.82 -64.96
CA ASP A 242 -29.32 -21.86 -63.86
C ASP A 242 -29.40 -22.32 -62.39
N ALA A 243 -28.44 -21.82 -61.57
CA ALA A 243 -28.76 -20.90 -60.46
C ALA A 243 -27.50 -20.31 -59.80
N LYS A 244 -27.60 -19.02 -59.50
CA LYS A 244 -26.56 -18.06 -59.12
C LYS A 244 -26.47 -17.91 -57.59
N ALA A 245 -25.25 -17.76 -57.09
CA ALA A 245 -24.87 -17.56 -55.69
C ALA A 245 -25.56 -16.38 -54.99
N ARG A 246 -25.90 -16.55 -53.70
CA ARG A 246 -26.25 -15.46 -52.77
C ARG A 246 -25.22 -15.42 -51.63
N SER A 247 -24.46 -14.33 -51.59
CA SER A 247 -23.54 -13.94 -50.53
C SER A 247 -24.30 -13.33 -49.35
N SER A 248 -24.10 -13.85 -48.13
CA SER A 248 -24.54 -13.21 -46.88
C SER A 248 -23.38 -12.45 -46.24
N ASN A 249 -23.59 -11.14 -46.05
CA ASN A 249 -22.71 -10.25 -45.30
C ASN A 249 -23.08 -10.33 -43.81
N LEU A 250 -22.16 -10.74 -42.94
CA LEU A 250 -22.25 -10.50 -41.50
C LEU A 250 -20.88 -10.11 -40.96
N SER A 251 -20.81 -8.88 -40.43
CA SER A 251 -19.66 -8.27 -39.77
C SER A 251 -19.61 -8.65 -38.30
N PRO A 252 -18.45 -9.07 -37.74
CA PRO A 252 -18.29 -9.19 -36.30
C PRO A 252 -17.15 -8.29 -35.81
N VAL A 253 -17.49 -7.22 -35.10
CA VAL A 253 -16.58 -6.63 -34.10
C VAL A 253 -17.42 -6.27 -32.89
N LYS A 254 -17.44 -7.17 -31.90
CA LYS A 254 -18.01 -6.90 -30.58
C LYS A 254 -16.90 -7.17 -29.57
N GLU A 255 -16.48 -6.08 -28.93
CA GLU A 255 -15.36 -6.01 -27.99
C GLU A 255 -15.52 -7.02 -26.85
N LEU A 256 -14.39 -7.67 -26.54
CA LEU A 256 -14.20 -8.76 -25.59
C LEU A 256 -14.49 -8.29 -24.16
N ASN A 257 -15.74 -8.42 -23.75
CA ASN A 257 -16.10 -8.56 -22.34
C ASN A 257 -15.84 -10.01 -21.94
N LEU A 258 -14.68 -10.27 -21.33
CA LEU A 258 -14.33 -11.60 -20.81
C LEU A 258 -15.34 -11.99 -19.72
N PRO A 259 -16.07 -13.10 -19.89
CA PRO A 259 -17.05 -13.57 -18.92
C PRO A 259 -16.35 -14.10 -17.65
N PRO A 260 -17.01 -14.02 -16.48
CA PRO A 260 -16.48 -14.57 -15.22
C PRO A 260 -16.17 -16.07 -15.32
N LEU A 261 -15.16 -16.54 -14.57
CA LEU A 261 -14.63 -17.92 -14.63
C LEU A 261 -15.71 -19.02 -14.52
N GLU A 262 -16.70 -18.81 -13.66
CA GLU A 262 -17.82 -19.75 -13.47
C GLU A 262 -18.67 -19.90 -14.75
N GLN A 263 -18.74 -18.86 -15.57
CA GLN A 263 -19.46 -18.87 -16.85
C GLN A 263 -18.65 -19.53 -17.96
N ILE A 264 -17.32 -19.43 -17.92
CA ILE A 264 -16.41 -20.15 -18.82
C ILE A 264 -16.56 -21.65 -18.60
N HIS A 265 -16.62 -22.11 -17.34
CA HIS A 265 -16.81 -23.52 -17.04
C HIS A 265 -18.12 -24.08 -17.61
N ARG A 266 -19.24 -23.40 -17.39
CA ARG A 266 -20.55 -23.81 -17.96
C ARG A 266 -20.54 -23.81 -19.49
N LEU A 267 -19.86 -22.85 -20.12
CA LEU A 267 -19.72 -22.82 -21.57
C LEU A 267 -18.89 -23.99 -22.09
N LEU A 268 -17.77 -24.30 -21.45
CA LEU A 268 -16.93 -25.44 -21.81
C LEU A 268 -17.66 -26.76 -21.60
N GLU A 269 -18.47 -26.89 -20.57
CA GLU A 269 -19.28 -28.09 -20.31
C GLU A 269 -20.37 -28.27 -21.37
N ALA A 270 -21.10 -27.20 -21.71
CA ALA A 270 -22.10 -27.23 -22.78
C ALA A 270 -21.48 -27.55 -24.16
N ALA A 271 -20.31 -26.96 -24.47
CA ALA A 271 -19.58 -27.24 -25.70
C ALA A 271 -19.10 -28.70 -25.76
N GLN A 272 -18.68 -29.28 -24.63
CA GLN A 272 -18.30 -30.68 -24.55
C GLN A 272 -19.48 -31.59 -24.88
N GLN A 273 -20.62 -31.37 -24.22
CA GLN A 273 -21.83 -32.17 -24.46
C GLN A 273 -22.27 -32.10 -25.93
N GLN A 274 -22.08 -30.93 -26.57
CA GLN A 274 -22.38 -30.76 -27.99
C GLN A 274 -21.38 -31.51 -28.90
N LEU A 275 -20.08 -31.44 -28.60
CA LEU A 275 -19.05 -32.17 -29.37
C LEU A 275 -19.22 -33.68 -29.21
N ASP A 276 -19.49 -34.17 -28.01
CA ASP A 276 -19.72 -35.60 -27.75
C ASP A 276 -20.95 -36.12 -28.52
N ALA A 277 -22.03 -35.32 -28.58
CA ALA A 277 -23.20 -35.64 -29.38
C ALA A 277 -22.90 -35.64 -30.89
N GLN A 278 -22.11 -34.67 -31.37
CA GLN A 278 -21.70 -34.62 -32.77
C GLN A 278 -20.79 -35.79 -33.15
N ASP A 279 -19.85 -36.18 -32.29
CA ASP A 279 -18.99 -37.33 -32.53
C ASP A 279 -19.82 -38.62 -32.63
N GLN A 280 -20.82 -38.80 -31.77
CA GLN A 280 -21.76 -39.93 -31.88
C GLN A 280 -22.53 -39.92 -33.21
N GLU A 281 -23.04 -38.75 -33.63
CA GLU A 281 -23.73 -38.61 -34.92
C GLU A 281 -22.79 -38.91 -36.11
N LEU A 282 -21.52 -38.49 -36.05
CA LEU A 282 -20.52 -38.75 -37.09
C LEU A 282 -20.14 -40.23 -37.15
N ASP A 283 -19.99 -40.89 -36.00
CA ASP A 283 -19.74 -42.33 -35.92
C ASP A 283 -20.93 -43.12 -36.49
N ASP A 284 -22.18 -42.72 -36.17
CA ASP A 284 -23.40 -43.30 -36.76
C ASP A 284 -23.48 -43.11 -38.29
N LEU A 285 -23.08 -41.94 -38.81
CA LEU A 285 -22.99 -41.70 -40.25
C LEU A 285 -21.88 -42.52 -40.91
N GLY A 286 -20.74 -42.70 -40.24
CA GLY A 286 -19.66 -43.58 -40.67
C GLY A 286 -20.14 -45.02 -40.86
N LEU A 287 -20.91 -45.53 -39.90
CA LEU A 287 -21.56 -46.84 -39.97
C LEU A 287 -22.53 -46.94 -41.17
N GLN A 288 -23.33 -45.90 -41.43
CA GLN A 288 -24.27 -45.87 -42.56
C GLN A 288 -23.59 -45.82 -43.93
N ILE A 289 -22.48 -45.09 -44.06
CA ILE A 289 -21.69 -44.99 -45.29
C ILE A 289 -20.89 -46.29 -45.52
N GLY A 290 -20.79 -47.18 -44.52
CA GLY A 290 -20.12 -48.47 -44.61
C GLY A 290 -18.60 -48.38 -44.41
N LEU A 291 -18.11 -47.27 -43.83
CA LEU A 291 -16.68 -47.06 -43.60
C LEU A 291 -16.09 -47.98 -42.52
N ASP A 292 -16.91 -48.45 -41.58
CA ASP A 292 -16.45 -49.33 -40.50
C ASP A 292 -16.22 -50.78 -40.93
N ALA A 293 -16.70 -51.19 -42.11
CA ALA A 293 -16.50 -52.54 -42.61
C ALA A 293 -15.10 -52.78 -43.20
N GLU A 294 -14.42 -51.72 -43.68
CA GLU A 294 -13.08 -51.84 -44.29
C GLU A 294 -11.93 -51.62 -43.30
N SER A 295 -12.13 -50.93 -42.17
CA SER A 295 -11.04 -50.70 -41.20
C SER A 295 -10.74 -51.91 -40.32
N ASN A 296 -11.66 -52.88 -40.22
CA ASN A 296 -11.52 -54.06 -39.36
C ASN A 296 -10.98 -55.32 -40.10
N TYR A 297 -10.69 -55.21 -41.40
CA TYR A 297 -10.03 -56.27 -42.18
C TYR A 297 -8.67 -55.79 -42.68
N GLY A 298 -7.67 -55.70 -41.78
CA GLY A 298 -6.38 -55.19 -42.21
C GLY A 298 -5.20 -55.19 -41.24
N GLU A 299 -5.26 -55.82 -40.07
CA GLU A 299 -4.03 -56.17 -39.33
C GLU A 299 -3.43 -57.47 -39.91
N VAL A 300 -3.12 -57.44 -41.21
CA VAL A 300 -2.25 -58.44 -41.86
C VAL A 300 -0.97 -57.73 -42.23
N THR A 301 0.06 -58.03 -41.44
CA THR A 301 1.48 -58.09 -41.80
C THR A 301 1.89 -57.76 -43.24
N LEU A 302 2.89 -56.87 -43.36
CA LEU A 302 3.87 -56.64 -44.45
C LEU A 302 3.65 -55.43 -45.38
N THR A 303 4.53 -54.44 -45.21
CA THR A 303 5.51 -53.96 -46.23
C THR A 303 6.38 -52.88 -45.57
N ARG A 304 7.59 -53.22 -45.08
CA ARG A 304 8.86 -53.13 -45.82
C ARG A 304 8.96 -51.87 -46.68
N ILE A 305 9.27 -50.74 -46.05
CA ILE A 305 9.86 -49.58 -46.72
C ILE A 305 11.38 -49.62 -46.51
N VAL A 306 12.04 -49.51 -47.66
CA VAL A 306 13.48 -49.51 -47.91
C VAL A 306 14.13 -48.32 -47.21
N GLN A 307 14.95 -48.59 -46.20
CA GLN A 307 16.01 -47.69 -45.76
C GLN A 307 17.13 -47.73 -46.80
N THR A 308 17.40 -46.60 -47.44
CA THR A 308 18.58 -46.40 -48.26
C THR A 308 19.81 -46.22 -47.37
N ASP A 309 20.75 -47.13 -47.58
CA ASP A 309 22.17 -47.10 -47.24
C ASP A 309 22.81 -45.70 -47.29
N THR A 310 23.54 -45.35 -46.22
CA THR A 310 24.88 -44.78 -46.37
C THR A 310 25.82 -45.51 -45.40
N LEU A 311 26.82 -46.18 -45.98
CA LEU A 311 28.02 -46.72 -45.35
C LEU A 311 28.70 -45.62 -44.49
N GLU A 312 29.39 -45.88 -43.38
CA GLU A 312 30.60 -46.71 -43.30
C GLU A 312 30.92 -47.13 -41.84
N ARG A 313 31.22 -48.44 -41.72
CA ARG A 313 32.45 -49.00 -41.11
C ARG A 313 32.65 -48.91 -39.59
N GLY A 314 32.47 -50.08 -38.94
CA GLY A 314 32.98 -50.38 -37.59
C GLY A 314 34.52 -50.57 -37.54
N PRO A 315 35.10 -51.27 -36.52
CA PRO A 315 34.44 -52.25 -35.66
C PRO A 315 34.84 -52.28 -34.15
N ALA A 316 33.95 -52.91 -33.39
CA ALA A 316 34.16 -54.02 -32.43
C ALA A 316 35.11 -53.90 -31.22
N GLY A 317 34.58 -54.39 -30.10
CA GLY A 317 35.33 -54.99 -28.98
C GLY A 317 34.74 -54.58 -27.62
N ALA A 318 33.59 -55.12 -27.22
CA ALA A 318 33.48 -56.25 -26.27
C ALA A 318 33.95 -55.91 -24.83
N VAL A 319 33.00 -55.66 -23.91
CA VAL A 319 32.57 -56.61 -22.85
C VAL A 319 33.67 -56.86 -21.79
N HIS A 320 33.55 -56.29 -20.59
CA HIS A 320 33.04 -56.98 -19.39
C HIS A 320 33.21 -56.11 -18.13
N ASP A 321 32.26 -56.37 -17.24
CA ASP A 321 32.07 -56.06 -15.84
C ASP A 321 33.27 -55.96 -14.86
N THR A 322 32.95 -55.28 -13.75
CA THR A 322 33.40 -55.48 -12.35
C THR A 322 34.76 -54.91 -11.88
N ALA A 323 34.61 -53.92 -10.97
CA ALA A 323 35.10 -53.88 -9.58
C ALA A 323 36.61 -53.79 -9.23
N ALA A 324 36.84 -52.92 -8.23
CA ALA A 324 37.87 -52.93 -7.20
C ALA A 324 39.28 -52.36 -7.52
N ASP A 325 39.56 -51.25 -6.82
CA ASP A 325 40.63 -51.10 -5.81
C ASP A 325 42.11 -50.97 -6.24
N HIS A 326 42.79 -50.07 -5.50
CA HIS A 326 44.23 -49.77 -5.44
C HIS A 326 44.86 -49.25 -6.75
N GLY A 327 45.77 -48.27 -6.76
CA GLY A 327 46.67 -47.75 -5.75
C GLY A 327 48.01 -47.46 -6.44
N LEU A 328 48.57 -46.29 -6.17
CA LEU A 328 49.99 -45.91 -6.27
C LEU A 328 50.65 -45.64 -7.64
N ASP A 329 51.39 -44.53 -7.59
CA ASP A 329 52.73 -44.29 -8.11
C ASP A 329 53.00 -44.29 -9.63
N ASN A 330 53.34 -43.10 -10.13
CA ASN A 330 54.65 -42.83 -10.74
C ASN A 330 54.86 -41.31 -10.81
N THR A 331 55.71 -40.73 -9.97
CA THR A 331 57.19 -40.64 -10.06
C THR A 331 57.71 -39.83 -11.26
N GLY A 332 58.42 -38.74 -10.94
CA GLY A 332 59.78 -38.56 -11.45
C GLY A 332 60.04 -37.44 -12.46
N LYS A 333 60.39 -36.24 -11.95
CA LYS A 333 61.67 -35.48 -12.15
C LYS A 333 61.43 -34.00 -11.81
N ALA A 334 62.01 -33.40 -10.76
CA ALA A 334 63.42 -33.07 -10.45
C ALA A 334 64.00 -31.99 -11.39
N LEU A 335 64.71 -30.93 -11.00
CA LEU A 335 65.11 -30.27 -9.73
C LEU A 335 65.97 -29.07 -10.21
N THR A 336 65.86 -27.88 -9.59
CA THR A 336 66.95 -26.93 -9.23
C THR A 336 66.39 -25.52 -9.01
N ARG A 337 66.87 -24.61 -8.15
CA ARG A 337 67.67 -24.62 -6.90
C ARG A 337 67.83 -23.13 -6.51
N GLN A 338 67.52 -22.81 -5.25
CA GLN A 338 68.02 -21.74 -4.35
C GLN A 338 67.98 -20.24 -4.72
N ASP A 339 67.17 -19.52 -3.93
CA ASP A 339 67.52 -18.49 -2.93
C ASP A 339 68.54 -17.39 -3.24
N ALA A 340 68.09 -16.13 -3.14
CA ALA A 340 68.70 -15.14 -2.25
C ALA A 340 67.81 -13.88 -2.03
N ALA A 341 67.58 -13.59 -0.74
CA ALA A 341 67.54 -12.27 -0.08
C ALA A 341 66.44 -11.21 -0.38
N VAL A 342 65.53 -11.15 0.59
CA VAL A 342 64.63 -10.07 1.10
C VAL A 342 65.50 -8.88 1.65
N PRO A 343 65.07 -7.58 1.86
CA PRO A 343 63.70 -7.08 2.08
C PRO A 343 63.30 -5.60 1.68
N ILE A 344 62.00 -5.28 1.83
CA ILE A 344 61.29 -3.99 2.11
C ILE A 344 61.26 -2.84 1.07
N SER A 345 60.11 -2.64 0.41
CA SER A 345 59.15 -1.55 0.73
C SER A 345 58.05 -1.46 -0.33
N SER A 346 56.91 -2.09 -0.04
CA SER A 346 55.71 -2.07 -0.86
C SER A 346 54.78 -0.92 -0.46
N ALA A 347 54.65 0.07 -1.33
CA ALA A 347 53.39 0.77 -1.56
C ALA A 347 52.74 0.13 -2.80
N HIS A 348 51.62 -0.57 -2.62
CA HIS A 348 50.76 -1.13 -3.67
C HIS A 348 49.33 -0.66 -3.34
N GLY A 349 48.55 -0.03 -4.21
CA GLY A 349 48.52 -0.19 -5.67
C GLY A 349 47.60 -1.36 -6.00
N TRP A 350 46.29 -1.18 -5.80
CA TRP A 350 45.28 -2.16 -6.19
C TRP A 350 44.81 -1.82 -7.60
N ASP A 351 45.50 -2.39 -8.59
CA ASP A 351 44.99 -2.59 -9.95
C ASP A 351 45.27 -4.03 -10.36
N ALA A 352 44.31 -4.59 -11.10
CA ALA A 352 44.34 -5.87 -11.82
C ALA A 352 44.24 -7.17 -11.00
N LEU A 353 43.01 -7.69 -10.89
CA LEU A 353 42.69 -9.11 -11.11
C LEU A 353 41.17 -9.28 -11.28
N ALA A 354 40.70 -9.19 -12.52
CA ALA A 354 39.39 -9.69 -12.92
C ALA A 354 39.43 -10.09 -14.41
N GLU A 355 40.12 -11.19 -14.71
CA GLU A 355 39.95 -11.89 -15.97
C GLU A 355 39.63 -13.37 -15.75
N SER A 356 38.77 -13.85 -16.65
CA SER A 356 38.45 -15.23 -16.96
C SER A 356 37.22 -15.86 -16.27
N ARG A 357 36.04 -15.38 -16.68
CA ARG A 357 34.88 -16.25 -16.94
C ARG A 357 34.33 -15.96 -18.34
N THR A 358 34.86 -16.67 -19.32
CA THR A 358 34.28 -16.74 -20.67
C THR A 358 33.15 -17.77 -20.67
N GLY A 359 31.91 -17.28 -20.58
CA GLY A 359 30.68 -18.02 -20.89
C GLY A 359 30.02 -17.38 -22.09
N THR A 360 29.78 -18.19 -23.12
CA THR A 360 29.37 -17.90 -24.50
C THR A 360 27.96 -17.30 -24.66
N HIS A 361 27.71 -16.09 -24.12
CA HIS A 361 26.40 -15.42 -24.25
C HIS A 361 26.49 -13.93 -24.66
N ARG A 362 27.54 -13.52 -25.39
CA ARG A 362 27.86 -12.10 -25.64
C ARG A 362 27.32 -11.53 -26.97
N ASP A 363 26.78 -12.35 -27.87
CA ASP A 363 26.47 -11.90 -29.24
C ASP A 363 25.12 -11.17 -29.38
N ASN A 364 24.31 -11.10 -28.33
CA ASN A 364 23.03 -10.36 -28.31
C ASN A 364 23.07 -9.02 -27.55
N LEU A 365 24.24 -8.58 -27.06
CA LEU A 365 24.36 -7.30 -26.34
C LEU A 365 24.05 -6.04 -27.18
N PRO A 366 24.48 -5.90 -28.45
CA PRO A 366 24.37 -4.61 -29.15
C PRO A 366 22.92 -4.23 -29.49
N SER A 367 22.01 -5.20 -29.63
CA SER A 367 20.60 -4.91 -29.91
C SER A 367 19.85 -4.37 -28.69
N GLN A 368 20.16 -4.85 -27.48
CA GLN A 368 19.46 -4.42 -26.25
C GLN A 368 19.84 -3.00 -25.82
N THR A 369 21.11 -2.62 -26.00
CA THR A 369 21.57 -1.23 -25.73
C THR A 369 20.89 -0.23 -26.65
N GLY A 370 20.72 -0.58 -27.93
CA GLY A 370 19.99 0.27 -28.90
C GLY A 370 18.52 0.45 -28.53
N GLU A 371 17.85 -0.63 -28.13
CA GLU A 371 16.45 -0.61 -27.72
C GLU A 371 16.25 0.25 -26.46
N LEU A 372 17.09 0.08 -25.45
CA LEU A 372 17.03 0.86 -24.20
C LEU A 372 17.28 2.36 -24.44
N LEU A 373 18.25 2.72 -25.29
CA LEU A 373 18.50 4.12 -25.66
C LEU A 373 17.31 4.73 -26.42
N SER A 374 16.73 3.99 -27.37
CA SER A 374 15.56 4.45 -28.12
C SER A 374 14.32 4.62 -27.23
N GLY A 375 14.14 3.72 -26.25
CA GLY A 375 13.10 3.81 -25.24
C GLY A 375 13.27 5.04 -24.36
N LEU A 376 14.48 5.25 -23.83
CA LEU A 376 14.82 6.41 -22.98
C LEU A 376 14.61 7.74 -23.70
N GLU A 377 14.85 7.83 -25.01
CA GLU A 377 14.55 9.03 -25.80
C GLU A 377 13.06 9.38 -25.86
N GLY A 378 12.14 8.43 -25.64
CA GLY A 378 10.69 8.66 -25.61
C GLY A 378 10.09 8.92 -24.22
N VAL A 379 10.84 8.68 -23.14
CA VAL A 379 10.32 8.70 -21.76
C VAL A 379 9.88 10.10 -21.34
N LYS A 380 8.60 10.23 -20.97
CA LYS A 380 7.99 11.45 -20.39
C LYS A 380 7.30 11.21 -19.04
N THR A 381 7.11 9.95 -18.65
CA THR A 381 6.41 9.56 -17.43
C THR A 381 7.33 8.77 -16.51
N PRO A 382 7.12 8.83 -15.17
CA PRO A 382 7.85 8.01 -14.21
C PRO A 382 7.78 6.51 -14.52
N THR A 383 6.60 6.02 -14.92
CA THR A 383 6.36 4.63 -15.35
C THR A 383 7.30 4.17 -16.45
N ALA A 384 7.52 5.00 -17.47
CA ALA A 384 8.37 4.61 -18.58
C ALA A 384 9.86 4.63 -18.20
N LEU A 385 10.23 5.40 -17.16
CA LEU A 385 11.58 5.32 -16.58
C LEU A 385 11.76 4.05 -15.73
N SER A 386 10.74 3.66 -14.94
CA SER A 386 10.78 2.43 -14.15
C SER A 386 10.82 1.18 -15.02
N ASP A 387 10.13 1.19 -16.17
CA ASP A 387 10.23 0.14 -17.20
C ASP A 387 11.65 0.03 -17.76
N ALA A 388 12.30 1.17 -18.06
CA ALA A 388 13.68 1.19 -18.52
C ALA A 388 14.68 0.70 -17.46
N LEU A 389 14.46 1.03 -16.18
CA LEU A 389 15.26 0.49 -15.06
C LEU A 389 15.07 -1.02 -14.92
N SER A 390 13.84 -1.51 -15.11
CA SER A 390 13.53 -2.94 -15.07
C SER A 390 14.21 -3.71 -16.21
N LEU A 391 14.26 -3.16 -17.41
CA LEU A 391 15.00 -3.74 -18.54
C LEU A 391 16.50 -3.77 -18.28
N LEU A 392 17.06 -2.70 -17.71
CA LEU A 392 18.47 -2.65 -17.32
C LEU A 392 18.80 -3.70 -16.25
N LEU A 393 17.92 -3.86 -15.25
CA LEU A 393 18.06 -4.89 -14.22
C LEU A 393 17.96 -6.32 -14.77
N GLN A 394 17.12 -6.55 -15.79
CA GLN A 394 17.02 -7.85 -16.45
C GLN A 394 18.30 -8.20 -17.23
N ARG A 395 19.00 -7.21 -17.79
CA ARG A 395 20.21 -7.41 -18.60
C ARG A 395 21.40 -7.95 -17.80
N GLU A 396 21.67 -7.41 -16.62
CA GLU A 396 22.81 -7.83 -15.78
C GLU A 396 22.62 -9.21 -15.12
N GLY A 397 21.51 -9.88 -15.42
CA GLY A 397 21.05 -11.04 -14.67
C GLY A 397 20.49 -10.60 -13.32
N ARG A 398 19.57 -11.40 -12.76
CA ARG A 398 18.91 -11.11 -11.48
C ARG A 398 19.90 -11.19 -10.30
N GLN A 399 20.83 -10.25 -10.22
CA GLN A 399 21.49 -9.93 -8.97
C GLN A 399 20.36 -9.56 -8.00
N PRO A 400 20.21 -10.27 -6.87
CA PRO A 400 19.17 -9.92 -5.90
C PRO A 400 19.40 -8.48 -5.48
N LEU A 401 18.34 -7.65 -5.51
CA LEU A 401 18.41 -6.21 -5.20
C LEU A 401 19.14 -5.91 -3.89
N GLY A 402 19.08 -6.84 -2.93
CA GLY A 402 19.78 -6.76 -1.65
C GLY A 402 21.32 -6.68 -1.76
N LYS A 403 21.92 -7.07 -2.89
CA LYS A 403 23.36 -6.89 -3.16
C LYS A 403 23.67 -5.58 -3.88
N LEU A 404 22.78 -5.12 -4.74
CA LEU A 404 22.95 -3.87 -5.51
C LEU A 404 22.80 -2.64 -4.60
N THR A 405 21.82 -2.69 -3.70
CA THR A 405 21.49 -1.57 -2.80
C THR A 405 22.66 -1.11 -1.91
N PRO A 406 23.35 -1.99 -1.15
CA PRO A 406 24.48 -1.57 -0.31
C PRO A 406 25.70 -1.10 -1.13
N THR A 407 25.83 -1.57 -2.37
CA THR A 407 26.91 -1.14 -3.28
C THR A 407 26.64 0.26 -3.83
N ALA A 408 25.39 0.58 -4.15
CA ALA A 408 24.98 1.88 -4.68
C ALA A 408 24.92 2.97 -3.59
N PHE A 409 24.61 2.60 -2.34
CA PHE A 409 24.42 3.54 -1.24
C PHE A 409 25.28 3.16 -0.01
N PRO A 410 26.60 3.37 -0.05
CA PRO A 410 27.46 3.10 1.09
C PRO A 410 27.17 4.09 2.23
N GLY A 411 26.41 3.66 3.26
CA GLY A 411 26.08 4.50 4.42
C GLY A 411 25.22 3.78 5.48
N HIS A 412 25.12 4.37 6.68
CA HIS A 412 24.39 3.83 7.85
C HIS A 412 22.84 3.87 7.74
N LEU A 413 22.29 4.07 6.54
CA LEU A 413 20.84 3.95 6.36
C LEU A 413 20.46 2.48 6.58
N LYS A 414 19.39 2.22 7.35
CA LYS A 414 18.92 0.86 7.60
C LYS A 414 18.67 0.17 6.26
N ASP A 415 19.35 -0.95 6.04
CA ASP A 415 19.33 -1.71 4.78
C ASP A 415 17.90 -1.95 4.26
N ASP A 416 16.96 -2.24 5.16
CA ASP A 416 15.54 -2.46 4.82
C ASP A 416 14.85 -1.24 4.21
N LEU A 417 15.18 -0.04 4.68
CA LEU A 417 14.54 1.19 4.22
C LEU A 417 15.05 1.58 2.84
N VAL A 418 16.35 1.43 2.60
CA VAL A 418 16.95 1.68 1.29
C VAL A 418 16.43 0.66 0.29
N TYR A 419 16.39 -0.63 0.68
CA TYR A 419 15.84 -1.70 -0.16
C TYR A 419 14.39 -1.42 -0.57
N MET A 420 13.52 -1.06 0.40
CA MET A 420 12.12 -0.72 0.11
C MET A 420 12.00 0.53 -0.79
N THR A 421 12.91 1.49 -0.65
CA THR A 421 12.90 2.70 -1.46
C THR A 421 13.35 2.42 -2.90
N VAL A 422 14.38 1.59 -3.09
CA VAL A 422 14.84 1.17 -4.42
C VAL A 422 13.80 0.27 -5.10
N MET A 423 13.19 -0.69 -4.39
CA MET A 423 12.07 -1.46 -4.93
C MET A 423 10.94 -0.54 -5.38
N ARG A 424 10.68 0.53 -4.63
CA ARG A 424 9.67 1.51 -5.00
C ARG A 424 10.03 2.31 -6.26
N TRP A 425 11.30 2.57 -6.53
CA TRP A 425 11.69 3.24 -7.78
C TRP A 425 11.59 2.33 -9.00
N ILE A 426 11.66 1.02 -8.80
CA ILE A 426 11.59 0.01 -9.86
C ILE A 426 10.14 -0.41 -10.12
N ASP A 427 9.35 -0.59 -9.05
CA ASP A 427 7.98 -1.13 -9.11
C ASP A 427 6.88 -0.06 -9.07
N ASP A 428 7.13 1.12 -8.48
CA ASP A 428 6.14 2.23 -8.42
C ASP A 428 6.56 3.41 -9.31
N ASP A 429 5.58 4.28 -9.61
CA ASP A 429 5.73 5.55 -10.33
C ASP A 429 6.49 6.65 -9.54
N VAL A 430 7.34 6.27 -8.59
CA VAL A 430 8.03 7.22 -7.70
C VAL A 430 9.50 7.32 -8.08
N LEU A 431 9.89 8.50 -8.54
CA LEU A 431 11.28 8.80 -8.86
C LEU A 431 12.07 9.22 -7.61
N PRO A 432 13.39 8.96 -7.55
CA PRO A 432 14.25 9.55 -6.53
C PRO A 432 14.22 11.09 -6.61
N ASP A 433 14.35 11.74 -5.47
CA ASP A 433 14.34 13.20 -5.35
C ASP A 433 15.58 13.86 -5.97
N THR A 434 16.69 13.12 -6.10
CA THR A 434 17.91 13.63 -6.74
C THR A 434 18.50 12.65 -7.76
N TRP A 435 19.01 13.20 -8.86
CA TRP A 435 19.66 12.46 -9.93
C TRP A 435 20.82 11.59 -9.42
N ASN A 436 21.61 12.08 -8.46
CA ASN A 436 22.77 11.35 -7.92
C ASN A 436 22.40 9.97 -7.35
N HIS A 437 21.21 9.82 -6.74
CA HIS A 437 20.79 8.51 -6.24
C HIS A 437 20.44 7.55 -7.38
N LEU A 438 19.81 8.07 -8.43
CA LEU A 438 19.49 7.27 -9.62
C LEU A 438 20.77 6.90 -10.38
N GLU A 439 21.72 7.82 -10.51
CA GLU A 439 23.00 7.58 -11.18
C GLU A 439 23.78 6.45 -10.52
N SER A 440 23.95 6.48 -9.19
CA SER A 440 24.63 5.41 -8.45
C SER A 440 23.96 4.06 -8.66
N LEU A 441 22.62 4.02 -8.64
CA LEU A 441 21.86 2.79 -8.86
C LEU A 441 22.06 2.27 -10.29
N VAL A 442 21.92 3.14 -11.29
CA VAL A 442 22.03 2.81 -12.72
C VAL A 442 23.46 2.35 -13.07
N ARG A 443 24.50 2.96 -12.49
CA ARG A 443 25.89 2.51 -12.63
C ARG A 443 26.13 1.15 -12.00
N VAL A 444 25.58 0.89 -10.81
CA VAL A 444 25.69 -0.43 -10.14
C VAL A 444 24.91 -1.52 -10.89
N MET A 445 23.85 -1.15 -11.62
CA MET A 445 23.14 -2.03 -12.57
C MET A 445 23.85 -2.19 -13.93
N GLY A 446 25.14 -1.83 -14.04
CA GLY A 446 25.92 -2.08 -15.25
C GLY A 446 25.54 -1.20 -16.45
N ALA A 447 24.95 -0.03 -16.22
CA ALA A 447 24.73 0.92 -17.31
C ALA A 447 26.04 1.48 -17.86
N THR A 448 26.11 1.60 -19.18
CA THR A 448 27.19 2.30 -19.87
C THR A 448 27.07 3.82 -19.70
N ASP A 449 28.15 4.57 -19.88
CA ASP A 449 28.10 6.05 -19.74
C ASP A 449 27.10 6.71 -20.71
N HIS A 450 26.90 6.12 -21.89
CA HIS A 450 25.86 6.55 -22.83
C HIS A 450 24.46 6.35 -22.28
N GLU A 451 24.19 5.22 -21.64
CA GLU A 451 22.90 4.94 -20.99
C GLU A 451 22.68 5.84 -19.79
N VAL A 452 23.69 6.06 -18.95
CA VAL A 452 23.63 7.01 -17.82
C VAL A 452 23.23 8.40 -18.30
N SER A 453 23.84 8.89 -19.38
CA SER A 453 23.47 10.19 -19.98
C SER A 453 22.04 10.22 -20.57
N ALA A 454 21.53 9.08 -21.03
CA ALA A 454 20.17 8.96 -21.53
C ALA A 454 19.14 8.93 -20.39
N PHE A 455 19.45 8.24 -19.29
CA PHE A 455 18.66 8.27 -18.05
C PHE A 455 18.61 9.68 -17.46
N GLU A 456 19.72 10.44 -17.49
CA GLU A 456 19.77 11.82 -16.99
C GLU A 456 18.82 12.73 -17.78
N ARG A 457 18.89 12.64 -19.11
CA ARG A 457 18.00 13.39 -20.01
C ARG A 457 16.53 12.97 -19.85
N ALA A 458 16.25 11.70 -19.62
CA ALA A 458 14.89 11.23 -19.35
C ALA A 458 14.37 11.76 -18.00
N TYR A 459 15.17 11.65 -16.95
CA TYR A 459 14.86 12.16 -15.61
C TYR A 459 14.58 13.68 -15.62
N ALA A 460 15.45 14.46 -16.27
CA ALA A 460 15.27 15.91 -16.41
C ALA A 460 13.99 16.28 -17.16
N ARG A 461 13.60 15.51 -18.19
CA ARG A 461 12.34 15.72 -18.93
C ARG A 461 11.11 15.42 -18.09
N ILE A 462 11.14 14.36 -17.27
CA ILE A 462 10.03 14.05 -16.36
C ILE A 462 9.87 15.16 -15.33
N LEU A 463 10.97 15.63 -14.73
CA LEU A 463 10.93 16.75 -13.77
C LEU A 463 10.42 18.05 -14.41
N ALA A 464 10.83 18.36 -15.65
CA ALA A 464 10.33 19.54 -16.37
C ALA A 464 8.84 19.44 -16.71
N GLY A 465 8.31 18.22 -16.89
CA GLY A 465 6.90 17.95 -17.16
C GLY A 465 6.02 17.90 -15.91
N TYR A 466 6.60 17.75 -14.71
CA TYR A 466 5.85 17.72 -13.46
C TYR A 466 5.54 19.15 -13.00
N PRO A 467 4.26 19.58 -12.98
CA PRO A 467 3.91 20.87 -12.44
C PRO A 467 4.28 20.89 -10.96
N SER A 468 5.14 21.82 -10.56
CA SER A 468 5.68 22.00 -9.19
C SER A 468 4.62 22.29 -8.11
N GLU A 469 3.32 22.16 -8.41
CA GLU A 469 2.21 22.48 -7.52
C GLU A 469 2.04 21.48 -6.37
N LEU A 470 2.62 20.29 -6.46
CA LEU A 470 2.63 19.31 -5.37
C LEU A 470 3.95 19.41 -4.57
N GLY A 471 4.22 20.59 -3.99
CA GLY A 471 5.38 20.91 -3.15
C GLY A 471 5.54 19.98 -1.95
N MET A 472 6.07 18.79 -2.20
CA MET A 472 6.28 17.74 -1.22
C MET A 472 7.56 17.01 -1.57
N SER A 473 8.66 17.77 -1.56
CA SER A 473 10.01 17.22 -1.50
C SER A 473 10.09 16.38 -0.22
N ARG A 474 10.43 15.10 -0.35
CA ARG A 474 10.70 14.20 0.77
C ARG A 474 12.12 13.72 0.56
N ASP A 475 13.05 14.56 0.99
CA ASP A 475 14.47 14.28 0.93
C ASP A 475 14.77 12.96 1.66
N LEU A 476 15.52 12.05 1.03
CA LEU A 476 15.93 10.78 1.65
C LEU A 476 16.80 11.02 2.89
N ALA A 477 17.44 12.18 2.99
CA ALA A 477 18.19 12.60 4.18
C ALA A 477 17.30 12.82 5.42
N ASP A 478 15.99 12.99 5.24
CA ASP A 478 15.04 13.32 6.31
C ASP A 478 14.28 12.09 6.86
N LEU A 479 14.74 10.88 6.52
CA LEU A 479 14.28 9.60 7.06
C LEU A 479 14.72 9.40 8.52
N SER A 480 14.41 10.36 9.40
CA SER A 480 14.38 10.13 10.84
C SER A 480 13.12 9.34 11.21
N PRO A 481 13.15 8.43 12.19
CA PRO A 481 12.01 7.57 12.54
C PRO A 481 10.97 8.40 13.30
N ARG A 482 10.15 9.16 12.57
CA ARG A 482 8.88 9.69 13.08
C ARG A 482 7.72 8.95 12.43
N PRO A 483 6.68 8.59 13.20
CA PRO A 483 5.58 7.79 12.70
C PRO A 483 4.85 8.53 11.58
N PHE A 484 4.82 7.91 10.41
CA PHE A 484 4.15 8.35 9.19
C PHE A 484 2.65 8.63 9.44
N ARG A 485 2.31 9.88 9.71
CA ARG A 485 0.93 10.40 9.68
C ARG A 485 0.84 11.63 8.77
N SER A 486 1.03 11.45 7.46
CA SER A 486 0.54 12.43 6.46
C SER A 486 0.87 11.97 5.04
N ARG A 487 -0.03 11.14 4.49
CA ARG A 487 -0.49 11.08 3.07
C ARG A 487 -1.19 9.74 2.85
N LEU A 488 -2.29 9.57 3.59
CA LEU A 488 -3.33 8.57 3.32
C LEU A 488 -4.61 9.24 2.79
N VAL A 489 -4.55 10.50 2.34
CA VAL A 489 -5.77 11.29 2.10
C VAL A 489 -6.40 11.03 0.73
N ARG A 490 -5.71 10.40 -0.23
CA ARG A 490 -6.35 10.03 -1.53
C ARG A 490 -6.82 8.57 -1.62
N GLY A 491 -6.31 7.67 -0.78
CA GLY A 491 -6.79 6.29 -0.64
C GLY A 491 -7.79 6.05 0.51
N ARG A 492 -7.97 7.01 1.43
CA ARG A 492 -8.87 6.85 2.59
C ARG A 492 -10.36 6.92 2.28
N TYR A 493 -10.78 7.47 1.14
CA TYR A 493 -12.21 7.55 0.81
C TYR A 493 -12.82 6.17 0.50
N GLN A 494 -12.03 5.17 0.11
CA GLN A 494 -12.52 3.81 -0.15
C GLN A 494 -12.51 2.91 1.10
N LEU A 495 -11.57 3.08 2.03
CA LEU A 495 -11.52 2.28 3.26
C LEU A 495 -12.47 2.80 4.38
N LEU A 496 -12.74 4.11 4.44
CA LEU A 496 -13.72 4.67 5.38
C LEU A 496 -15.17 4.39 4.98
N SER A 497 -15.46 4.15 3.70
CA SER A 497 -16.81 3.73 3.30
C SER A 497 -17.08 2.31 3.78
N HIS A 498 -16.10 1.42 3.68
CA HIS A 498 -16.22 0.04 4.15
C HIS A 498 -16.37 -0.03 5.68
N SER A 499 -15.59 0.74 6.44
CA SER A 499 -15.70 0.76 7.90
C SER A 499 -17.03 1.35 8.38
N ARG A 500 -17.59 2.35 7.67
CA ARG A 500 -18.92 2.88 7.97
C ARG A 500 -20.01 1.85 7.72
N THR A 501 -19.98 1.13 6.60
CA THR A 501 -20.96 0.07 6.33
C THR A 501 -20.91 -1.05 7.38
N TRP A 502 -19.71 -1.44 7.84
CA TRP A 502 -19.59 -2.43 8.92
C TRP A 502 -20.06 -1.90 10.27
N PHE A 503 -19.75 -0.63 10.60
CA PHE A 503 -20.22 -0.02 11.83
C PHE A 503 -21.75 0.05 11.87
N TYR A 504 -22.41 0.42 10.77
CA TYR A 504 -23.89 0.42 10.69
C TYR A 504 -24.48 -1.00 10.68
N ALA A 505 -23.82 -1.96 10.02
CA ALA A 505 -24.25 -3.37 10.00
C ALA A 505 -24.21 -4.02 11.39
N LEU A 506 -23.29 -3.60 12.27
CA LEU A 506 -23.17 -4.09 13.65
C LEU A 506 -23.96 -3.27 14.66
N ALA A 507 -23.98 -1.93 14.53
CA ALA A 507 -24.64 -1.03 15.46
C ALA A 507 -26.18 -1.08 15.37
N GLY A 508 -26.74 -1.32 14.18
CA GLY A 508 -28.19 -1.43 13.98
C GLY A 508 -28.82 -2.57 14.79
N PRO A 509 -28.39 -3.83 14.60
CA PRO A 509 -28.93 -4.97 15.33
C PRO A 509 -28.77 -4.86 16.86
N SER A 510 -27.64 -4.33 17.32
CA SER A 510 -27.36 -4.18 18.75
C SER A 510 -28.20 -3.08 19.40
N ALA A 511 -28.46 -1.96 18.70
CA ALA A 511 -29.40 -0.94 19.17
C ALA A 511 -30.84 -1.48 19.26
N ILE A 512 -31.29 -2.24 18.26
CA ILE A 512 -32.63 -2.87 18.26
C ILE A 512 -32.75 -3.83 19.45
N ALA A 513 -31.77 -4.72 19.65
CA ALA A 513 -31.77 -5.66 20.75
C ALA A 513 -31.82 -4.97 22.12
N LEU A 514 -31.02 -3.91 22.32
CA LEU A 514 -31.02 -3.14 23.57
C LEU A 514 -32.38 -2.48 23.86
N VAL A 515 -32.99 -1.85 22.85
CA VAL A 515 -34.28 -1.16 23.01
C VAL A 515 -35.41 -2.15 23.28
N THR A 516 -35.47 -3.28 22.57
CA THR A 516 -36.50 -4.31 22.80
C THR A 516 -36.32 -5.01 24.15
N THR A 517 -35.07 -5.23 24.58
CA THR A 517 -34.77 -5.83 25.89
C THR A 517 -35.14 -4.87 27.03
N GLY A 518 -34.82 -3.58 26.90
CA GLY A 518 -35.21 -2.56 27.88
C GLY A 518 -36.72 -2.41 28.00
N PHE A 519 -37.45 -2.42 26.87
CA PHE A 519 -38.91 -2.34 26.85
C PHE A 519 -39.58 -3.54 27.55
N THR A 520 -39.14 -4.76 27.24
CA THR A 520 -39.69 -5.98 27.85
C THR A 520 -39.38 -6.10 29.34
N ALA A 521 -38.17 -5.73 29.76
CA ALA A 521 -37.80 -5.65 31.17
C ALA A 521 -38.65 -4.60 31.92
N GLY A 522 -38.90 -3.44 31.29
CA GLY A 522 -39.79 -2.41 31.83
C GLY A 522 -41.20 -2.92 32.08
N LEU A 523 -41.77 -3.69 31.14
CA LEU A 523 -43.11 -4.30 31.28
C LEU A 523 -43.21 -5.28 32.45
N GLN A 524 -42.15 -6.05 32.72
CA GLN A 524 -42.15 -7.03 33.81
C GLN A 524 -42.10 -6.38 35.20
N ASN A 525 -41.42 -5.24 35.34
CA ASN A 525 -41.18 -4.61 36.64
C ASN A 525 -42.37 -3.77 37.14
N SER A 526 -43.31 -3.43 36.27
CA SER A 526 -44.42 -2.53 36.56
C SER A 526 -45.74 -3.29 36.71
N SER A 527 -46.16 -3.53 37.95
CA SER A 527 -47.40 -4.27 38.27
C SER A 527 -48.70 -3.47 38.02
N THR A 528 -48.63 -2.19 37.65
CA THR A 528 -49.79 -1.30 37.44
C THR A 528 -49.58 -0.28 36.31
N VAL A 529 -49.23 -0.73 35.10
CA VAL A 529 -49.11 0.19 33.95
C VAL A 529 -50.48 0.52 33.39
N SER A 530 -50.80 1.81 33.30
CA SER A 530 -52.01 2.25 32.60
C SER A 530 -51.92 1.87 31.11
N PRO A 531 -53.01 1.37 30.49
CA PRO A 531 -52.99 0.88 29.11
C PRO A 531 -52.53 1.95 28.11
N TRP A 532 -52.72 3.24 28.44
CA TRP A 532 -52.25 4.37 27.64
C TRP A 532 -50.73 4.52 27.61
N ARG A 533 -50.02 4.24 28.71
CA ARG A 533 -48.54 4.28 28.73
C ARG A 533 -47.96 3.13 27.93
N LEU A 534 -48.56 1.95 28.04
CA LEU A 534 -48.24 0.77 27.21
C LEU A 534 -48.35 1.08 25.71
N LEU A 535 -49.45 1.74 25.30
CA LEU A 535 -49.65 2.13 23.91
C LEU A 535 -48.62 3.19 23.44
N GLY A 536 -48.32 4.17 24.29
CA GLY A 536 -47.32 5.21 24.00
C GLY A 536 -45.91 4.66 23.84
N TYR A 537 -45.48 3.77 24.73
CA TYR A 537 -44.14 3.17 24.64
C TYR A 537 -44.03 2.14 23.52
N GLY A 538 -45.08 1.33 23.30
CA GLY A 538 -45.12 0.40 22.17
C GLY A 538 -45.01 1.10 20.83
N THR A 539 -45.72 2.23 20.65
CA THR A 539 -45.63 3.03 19.41
C THR A 539 -44.25 3.67 19.23
N LEU A 540 -43.62 4.16 20.31
CA LEU A 540 -42.28 4.74 20.25
C LEU A 540 -41.19 3.71 19.90
N VAL A 541 -41.26 2.50 20.47
CA VAL A 541 -40.33 1.40 20.14
C VAL A 541 -40.50 0.96 18.68
N VAL A 542 -41.74 0.80 18.21
CA VAL A 542 -42.01 0.47 16.80
C VAL A 542 -41.47 1.56 15.88
N LEU A 543 -41.63 2.83 16.23
CA LEU A 543 -41.14 3.96 15.44
C LEU A 543 -39.60 4.00 15.35
N ILE A 544 -38.90 3.70 16.46
CA ILE A 544 -37.43 3.57 16.46
C ILE A 544 -36.97 2.39 15.60
N CYS A 545 -37.64 1.23 15.70
CA CYS A 545 -37.34 0.07 14.86
C CYS A 545 -37.55 0.35 13.37
N VAL A 546 -38.66 1.01 13.01
CA VAL A 546 -38.95 1.41 11.62
C VAL A 546 -37.92 2.42 11.13
N PHE A 547 -37.53 3.40 11.95
CA PHE A 547 -36.50 4.37 11.60
C PHE A 547 -35.12 3.73 11.38
N ALA A 548 -34.73 2.77 12.24
CA ALA A 548 -33.50 2.00 12.06
C ALA A 548 -33.53 1.15 10.77
N MET A 549 -34.66 0.52 10.45
CA MET A 549 -34.84 -0.19 9.19
C MET A 549 -34.77 0.75 7.97
N LEU A 550 -35.44 1.91 8.02
CA LEU A 550 -35.40 2.90 6.93
C LEU A 550 -33.99 3.45 6.70
N LEU A 551 -33.21 3.69 7.76
CA LEU A 551 -31.79 4.05 7.65
C LEU A 551 -30.97 2.95 6.98
N SER A 552 -31.22 1.67 7.31
CA SER A 552 -30.52 0.55 6.68
C SER A 552 -30.87 0.37 5.20
N VAL A 553 -32.14 0.62 4.82
CA VAL A 553 -32.61 0.52 3.43
C VAL A 553 -32.20 1.73 2.59
N GLY A 554 -32.24 2.95 3.15
CA GLY A 554 -31.84 4.18 2.45
C GLY A 554 -30.36 4.19 2.05
N MET A 555 -29.51 3.48 2.79
CA MET A 555 -28.09 3.29 2.47
C MET A 555 -27.85 2.18 1.43
N ALA A 556 -28.84 1.35 1.13
CA ALA A 556 -28.78 0.29 0.12
C ALA A 556 -29.27 0.74 -1.27
N MET A 557 -29.67 2.02 -1.43
CA MET A 557 -30.04 2.55 -2.74
C MET A 557 -28.86 2.50 -3.72
N PRO A 558 -29.07 2.01 -4.95
CA PRO A 558 -28.00 1.67 -5.87
C PRO A 558 -27.33 2.93 -6.43
N THR A 559 -26.08 3.17 -6.02
CA THR A 559 -25.15 3.92 -6.86
C THR A 559 -24.82 3.10 -8.11
N PRO A 560 -24.64 3.72 -9.29
CA PRO A 560 -24.51 3.03 -10.57
C PRO A 560 -23.37 1.98 -10.58
N PRO A 561 -23.50 0.93 -11.41
CA PRO A 561 -22.84 -0.36 -11.19
C PRO A 561 -21.33 -0.27 -11.40
N LYS A 562 -20.58 -0.25 -10.31
CA LYS A 562 -19.16 -0.64 -10.29
C LYS A 562 -18.92 -1.68 -9.21
N ARG A 563 -18.71 -2.92 -9.69
CA ARG A 563 -18.14 -4.11 -9.03
C ARG A 563 -18.90 -4.71 -7.82
N THR A 564 -19.01 -6.03 -7.91
CA THR A 564 -19.94 -6.98 -7.29
C THR A 564 -19.66 -7.40 -5.85
N GLN A 565 -18.85 -6.67 -5.09
CA GLN A 565 -18.52 -7.06 -3.70
C GLN A 565 -19.41 -6.40 -2.62
N GLY A 566 -20.25 -5.41 -2.96
CA GLY A 566 -21.05 -4.67 -1.97
C GLY A 566 -22.37 -5.30 -1.53
N THR A 567 -22.93 -6.26 -2.27
CA THR A 567 -24.30 -6.76 -2.03
C THR A 567 -24.39 -7.72 -0.83
N ARG A 568 -23.36 -8.54 -0.59
CA ARG A 568 -23.38 -9.54 0.50
C ARG A 568 -23.41 -8.92 1.91
N ALA A 569 -22.76 -7.77 2.12
CA ALA A 569 -22.72 -7.12 3.44
C ALA A 569 -24.05 -6.45 3.82
N ALA A 570 -24.76 -5.87 2.84
CA ALA A 570 -26.07 -5.28 3.06
C ALA A 570 -27.14 -6.34 3.37
N ASP A 571 -27.14 -7.45 2.63
CA ASP A 571 -28.04 -8.58 2.90
C ASP A 571 -27.79 -9.22 4.27
N PHE A 572 -26.52 -9.30 4.69
CA PHE A 572 -26.16 -9.82 6.01
C PHE A 572 -26.66 -8.92 7.14
N GLY A 573 -26.49 -7.60 7.03
CA GLY A 573 -26.98 -6.64 8.02
C GLY A 573 -28.50 -6.69 8.20
N LEU A 574 -29.25 -6.83 7.10
CA LEU A 574 -30.72 -6.89 7.13
C LEU A 574 -31.22 -8.19 7.80
N ARG A 575 -30.58 -9.33 7.50
CA ARG A 575 -30.88 -10.61 8.18
C ARG A 575 -30.55 -10.55 9.67
N LEU A 576 -29.44 -9.92 10.06
CA LEU A 576 -29.06 -9.77 11.47
C LEU A 576 -30.05 -8.87 12.23
N CYS A 577 -30.51 -7.76 11.64
CA CYS A 577 -31.54 -6.90 12.21
C CYS A 577 -32.87 -7.63 12.43
N LEU A 578 -33.28 -8.48 11.47
CA LEU A 578 -34.52 -9.28 11.59
C LEU A 578 -34.42 -10.34 12.68
N LEU A 579 -33.25 -10.94 12.90
CA LEU A 579 -33.03 -11.92 13.97
C LEU A 579 -32.84 -11.27 15.36
N ALA A 580 -32.33 -10.04 15.42
CA ALA A 580 -32.12 -9.34 16.69
C ALA A 580 -33.43 -9.00 17.42
N PHE A 581 -34.53 -8.77 16.68
CA PHE A 581 -35.83 -8.45 17.25
C PHE A 581 -36.43 -9.59 18.11
N PRO A 582 -36.60 -10.83 17.62
CA PRO A 582 -37.09 -11.93 18.43
C PRO A 582 -36.10 -12.32 19.54
N ALA A 583 -34.79 -12.20 19.30
CA ALA A 583 -33.78 -12.45 20.32
C ALA A 583 -33.93 -11.47 21.50
N GLY A 584 -34.07 -10.16 21.23
CA GLY A 584 -34.28 -9.15 22.27
C GLY A 584 -35.60 -9.28 23.03
N LEU A 585 -36.62 -9.91 22.43
CA LEU A 585 -37.87 -10.25 23.13
C LEU A 585 -37.72 -11.48 24.04
N ALA A 586 -36.90 -12.47 23.66
CA ALA A 586 -36.77 -13.74 24.38
C ALA A 586 -35.72 -13.69 25.52
N VAL A 587 -34.64 -12.92 25.35
CA VAL A 587 -33.53 -12.83 26.30
C VAL A 587 -33.97 -12.50 27.75
N PRO A 588 -34.82 -11.49 28.01
CA PRO A 588 -35.23 -11.20 29.38
C PRO A 588 -36.16 -12.24 30.01
N TRP A 589 -36.76 -13.14 29.22
CA TRP A 589 -37.51 -14.29 29.77
C TRP A 589 -36.59 -15.46 30.10
N ALA A 590 -35.49 -15.61 29.37
CA ALA A 590 -34.51 -16.67 29.60
C ALA A 590 -33.54 -16.35 30.75
N ILE A 591 -33.22 -15.07 30.94
CA ILE A 591 -32.29 -14.60 31.96
C ILE A 591 -33.09 -13.99 33.11
N SER A 592 -33.39 -14.79 34.12
CA SER A 592 -34.14 -14.43 35.34
C SER A 592 -33.34 -13.50 36.28
N SER A 593 -32.66 -12.48 35.74
CA SER A 593 -31.87 -11.54 36.53
C SER A 593 -32.55 -10.17 36.57
N ASP A 594 -33.26 -9.92 37.66
CA ASP A 594 -33.95 -8.64 37.93
C ASP A 594 -33.00 -7.43 37.88
N VAL A 595 -31.71 -7.65 38.15
CA VAL A 595 -30.68 -6.61 38.22
C VAL A 595 -30.39 -6.00 36.85
N LEU A 596 -30.29 -6.83 35.81
CA LEU A 596 -29.89 -6.39 34.47
C LEU A 596 -31.05 -5.68 33.76
N GLY A 597 -32.28 -6.15 34.00
CA GLY A 597 -33.50 -5.50 33.53
C GLY A 597 -33.71 -4.11 34.13
N ARG A 598 -33.44 -3.94 35.44
CA ARG A 598 -33.52 -2.62 36.09
C ARG A 598 -32.50 -1.63 35.56
N TRP A 599 -31.26 -2.07 35.35
CA TRP A 599 -30.21 -1.21 34.78
C TRP A 599 -30.55 -0.74 33.36
N LEU A 600 -31.10 -1.64 32.52
CA LEU A 600 -31.52 -1.30 31.16
C LEU A 600 -32.76 -0.40 31.13
N ALA A 601 -33.72 -0.61 32.05
CA ALA A 601 -34.87 0.26 32.19
C ALA A 601 -34.49 1.69 32.61
N ASP A 602 -33.50 1.83 33.50
CA ASP A 602 -32.98 3.13 33.95
C ASP A 602 -32.24 3.85 32.81
N LEU A 603 -31.44 3.11 32.04
CA LEU A 603 -30.67 3.63 30.91
C LEU A 603 -31.57 4.08 29.74
N THR A 604 -32.73 3.44 29.57
CA THR A 604 -33.74 3.82 28.57
C THR A 604 -34.74 4.88 29.06
N GLY A 605 -34.62 5.33 30.32
CA GLY A 605 -35.50 6.33 30.92
C GLY A 605 -36.94 5.84 31.14
N MET A 606 -37.12 4.52 31.35
CA MET A 606 -38.42 3.89 31.59
C MET A 606 -38.75 3.66 33.07
N LEU A 607 -37.79 3.89 33.97
CA LEU A 607 -38.02 4.05 35.41
C LEU A 607 -38.43 5.49 35.72
#